data_AF-A0A9X8BXS8-F1
#
_entry.id   AF-A0A9X8BXS8-F1
#
_cell.length_a   1.000
_cell.length_b   1.000
_cell.length_c   1.000
_cell.angle_alpha   90.00
_cell.angle_beta   90.00
_cell.angle_gamma   90.00
#
_symmetry.space_group_name_H-M   'P 1'
#
loop_
_entity.id
_entity.type
_entity.pdbx_description
1 polymer ?
#
loop_
_entity_poly.entity_id
_entity_poly.type
_entity_poly.pdbx_seq_one_letter_code
_entity_poly.pdbx_strand_id
1 'polypeptide(L)' 'MYLSLNFNTKIKHEGAGGKVTETNFVYDPINQLLNEALPNGTTKSYTYDGFGNRTSVK' A
#
# COMPACT_ATOMS: atom_id res chain seq x y z
N MET A 1 -26.34 4.87 -6.44
CA MET A 1 -25.57 4.87 -5.17
C MET A 1 -24.38 3.94 -5.38
N TYR A 2 -23.21 4.46 -5.72
CA TYR A 2 -22.00 3.64 -5.88
C TYR A 2 -21.27 3.58 -4.54
N LEU A 3 -21.00 2.38 -4.04
CA LEU A 3 -20.13 2.18 -2.89
C LEU A 3 -18.72 2.62 -3.28
N SER A 4 -18.15 3.61 -2.59
CA SER A 4 -16.74 3.96 -2.77
C SER A 4 -15.90 2.80 -2.25
N LEU A 5 -15.21 2.07 -3.13
CA LEU A 5 -14.20 1.11 -2.71
C LEU A 5 -13.07 1.89 -2.01
N ASN A 6 -12.71 1.47 -0.80
CA ASN A 6 -11.56 2.01 -0.12
C ASN A 6 -10.32 1.23 -0.58
N PHE A 7 -9.50 1.84 -1.43
CA PHE A 7 -8.25 1.26 -1.90
C PHE A 7 -7.07 1.52 -0.96
N ASN A 8 -7.30 2.08 0.22
CA ASN A 8 -6.28 2.28 1.24
C ASN A 8 -6.38 1.20 2.32
N THR A 9 -5.32 0.39 2.45
CA THR A 9 -5.19 -0.61 3.50
C THR A 9 -4.16 -0.13 4.52
N LYS A 10 -4.51 -0.20 5.80
CA LYS A 10 -3.59 0.11 6.91
C LYS A 10 -3.37 -1.14 7.73
N ILE A 11 -2.10 -1.54 7.87
CA ILE A 11 -1.74 -2.70 8.68
C ILE A 11 -0.92 -2.21 9.87
N LYS A 12 -1.45 -2.44 11.08
CA LYS A 12 -0.76 -2.19 12.33
C LYS A 12 -0.04 -3.47 12.77
N HIS A 13 1.21 -3.32 13.16
CA HIS A 13 2.05 -4.38 13.69
C HIS A 13 2.41 -4.03 15.13
N GLU A 14 2.13 -4.92 16.05
CA GLU A 14 2.50 -4.78 17.45
C GLU A 14 3.80 -5.55 17.70
N GLY A 15 4.88 -4.82 17.96
CA GLY A 15 6.17 -5.36 18.32
C GLY A 15 6.31 -5.64 19.81
N ALA A 16 7.41 -6.29 20.18
CA ALA A 16 7.76 -6.53 21.57
C ALA A 16 7.81 -5.20 22.37
N GLY A 17 7.28 -5.23 23.60
CA GLY A 17 7.20 -4.04 24.45
C GLY A 17 6.05 -3.09 24.13
N GLY A 18 5.06 -3.50 23.32
CA GLY A 18 3.87 -2.70 23.02
C GLY A 18 4.09 -1.62 21.95
N LYS A 19 5.24 -1.65 21.25
CA LYS A 19 5.52 -0.73 20.15
C LYS A 19 4.62 -1.05 18.97
N VAL A 20 3.73 -0.13 18.61
CA VAL A 20 2.89 -0.25 17.41
C VAL A 20 3.55 0.46 16.22
N THR A 21 3.58 -0.20 15.07
CA THR A 21 4.03 0.39 13.80
C THR A 21 2.96 0.21 12.74
N GLU A 22 2.75 1.22 11.89
CA GLU A 22 1.76 1.19 10.82
C GLU A 22 2.44 1.18 9.45
N THR A 23 2.00 0.27 8.58
CA THR A 23 2.32 0.29 7.15
C THR A 23 1.05 0.60 6.37
N ASN A 24 1.12 1.54 5.44
CA ASN A 24 0.00 1.94 4.60
C ASN A 24 0.20 1.49 3.16
N PHE A 25 -0.84 0.92 2.57
CA PHE A 25 -0.86 0.46 1.19
C PHE A 25 -1.97 1.17 0.43
N VAL A 26 -1.69 1.58 -0.80
CA VAL A 26 -2.68 2.16 -1.72
C VAL A 26 -2.75 1.27 -2.95
N TYR A 27 -3.94 0.87 -3.34
CA TYR A 27 -4.18 0.03 -4.50
C TYR A 27 -4.89 0.79 -5.62
N ASP A 28 -4.82 0.28 -6.83
CA ASP A 28 -5.68 0.66 -7.93
C ASP A 28 -7.01 -0.15 -7.88
N PRO A 29 -7.99 0.20 -8.75
CA PRO A 29 -9.28 -0.51 -8.81
C PRO A 29 -9.23 -1.99 -9.16
N ILE A 30 -8.10 -2.49 -9.67
CA ILE A 30 -7.90 -3.89 -10.05
C ILE A 30 -6.91 -4.60 -9.11
N ASN A 31 -6.76 -4.07 -7.89
CA ASN A 31 -5.95 -4.62 -6.79
C ASN A 31 -4.43 -4.66 -7.03
N GLN A 32 -3.89 -3.73 -7.82
CA GLN A 32 -2.45 -3.55 -7.97
C GLN A 32 -1.94 -2.51 -6.97
N LEU A 33 -0.82 -2.79 -6.31
CA LEU A 33 -0.26 -1.92 -5.27
C LEU A 33 0.39 -0.69 -5.90
N LEU A 34 -0.14 0.51 -5.70
CA LEU A 34 0.43 1.77 -6.21
C LEU A 34 1.44 2.39 -5.25
N ASN A 35 1.20 2.31 -3.94
CA ASN A 35 2.04 2.93 -2.92
C ASN A 35 2.15 2.05 -1.67
N GLU A 36 3.35 1.97 -1.10
CA GLU A 36 3.62 1.40 0.21
C GLU A 36 4.38 2.42 1.07
N ALA A 37 3.82 2.83 2.21
CA ALA A 37 4.48 3.70 3.18
C ALA A 37 4.83 2.90 4.44
N LEU A 38 6.12 2.78 4.72
CA LEU A 38 6.66 2.00 5.83
C LEU A 38 6.77 2.85 7.12
N PRO A 39 6.78 2.19 8.30
CA PRO A 39 6.87 2.89 9.58
C PRO A 39 8.15 3.71 9.78
N ASN A 40 9.21 3.43 9.02
CA ASN A 40 10.47 4.16 9.07
C ASN A 40 10.48 5.42 8.19
N GLY A 41 9.33 5.80 7.60
CA GLY A 41 9.18 6.94 6.71
C GLY A 41 9.57 6.66 5.26
N THR A 42 10.09 5.47 4.94
CA THR A 42 10.34 5.07 3.55
C THR A 42 9.02 4.88 2.83
N THR A 43 8.90 5.48 1.65
CA THR A 43 7.76 5.25 0.76
C THR A 43 8.25 4.58 -0.52
N LYS A 44 7.47 3.64 -1.04
CA LYS A 44 7.67 3.01 -2.34
C LYS A 44 6.49 3.30 -3.23
N SER A 45 6.76 3.64 -4.48
CA SER A 45 5.73 3.79 -5.51
C SER A 45 5.95 2.80 -6.64
N TYR A 46 4.85 2.27 -7.15
CA TYR A 46 4.83 1.17 -8.10
C TYR A 46 4.00 1.57 -9.32
N THR A 47 4.44 1.16 -10.50
CA THR A 47 3.70 1.34 -11.76
C THR A 47 3.61 0.03 -12.51
N TYR A 48 2.56 -0.11 -13.32
CA TYR A 48 2.27 -1.33 -14.05
C TYR A 48 1.93 -1.03 -15.51
N ASP A 49 2.13 -2.00 -16.39
CA ASP A 49 1.63 -1.98 -17.76
C ASP A 49 0.15 -2.42 -17.81
N GLY A 50 -0.46 -2.38 -19.01
CA GLY A 50 -1.85 -2.79 -19.20
C GLY A 50 -2.13 -4.29 -18.98
N PHE A 51 -1.10 -5.12 -18.84
CA PHE A 51 -1.20 -6.54 -18.55
C PHE A 51 -0.99 -6.84 -17.06
N GLY A 52 -0.75 -5.82 -16.24
CA GLY A 52 -0.51 -5.95 -14.80
C GLY A 52 0.94 -6.32 -14.45
N ASN A 53 1.89 -6.22 -15.38
CA ASN A 53 3.31 -6.41 -15.05
C ASN A 53 3.87 -5.13 -14.44
N ARG A 54 4.61 -5.25 -13.35
CA ARG A 54 5.26 -4.10 -12.72
C ARG A 54 6.38 -3.56 -13.60
N THR A 55 6.31 -2.27 -13.93
CA THR A 55 7.28 -1.56 -14.77
C THR A 55 8.29 -0.72 -13.99
N SER A 56 7.96 -0.28 -12.78
CA SER A 56 8.87 0.52 -11.94
C SER A 56 8.64 0.30 -10.45
N VAL A 57 9.71 0.51 -9.68
CA VAL A 57 9.69 0.76 -8.23
C VAL A 57 10.52 2.00 -7.98
N LYS A 58 9.97 2.97 -7.25
CA LYS A 58 10.67 4.18 -6.81
C LYS A 58 10.65 4.25 -5.30
#